data_AF-A0A7W0CLK4-F1
#
_entry.id   AF-A0A7W0CLK4-F1
#
_cell.length_a   1.000
_cell.length_b   1.000
_cell.length_c   1.000
_cell.angle_alpha   90.00
_cell.angle_beta   90.00
_cell.angle_gamma   90.00
#
_symmetry.space_group_name_H-M   'P 1'
#
loop_
_entity.id
_entity.type
_entity.pdbx_description
1 polymer ?
#
loop_
_entity_poly.entity_id
_entity_poly.type
_entity_poly.pdbx_seq_one_letter_code
_entity_poly.pdbx_strand_id
1 'polypeptide(L)'
;MTITLKSRALLTAAVATVSVGALLTFSARATPGDYGHANGAELTLPAIPEINQAAFQGTWGSVAVDDTPGTESAVHPTWPDPDGVTQYMTLATGTLEASGVDAPDAWRGSSNLVVDQFKLAPSAQIPLLFTGNVSNFAQCTEQADGFAAVQTAPGTIRVFGEAPAGGTALNNGGTVTRTLTGDQLGFPGVATADVTASRTDVVTPLGTLPAEARTEVTFTAVLRDDADYEIYSGDLAFLVLARTEANCNSVPTPTPTTPTPTSTTPCPTETPTTPTPTPTTTSPTPTPTVTTPTPTPTVTTPTPTPTITTPTPTNSIQTETPTPTPTTPTPTATSPSPTEPPTEPPTTSPKPTPDDNPSPRPPHDGGDDDGDMSMVSGRDELPFTGLHLVWPMAALAAIALGLTVRYMARRR
;
A
#
# COMPACT_ATOMS: atom_id res chain seq x y z
N MET A 1 29.95 58.69 -3.25
CA MET A 1 29.79 57.87 -4.46
C MET A 1 28.44 57.19 -4.33
N THR A 2 27.45 57.71 -5.03
CA THR A 2 26.02 57.46 -4.80
C THR A 2 25.53 56.50 -5.89
N ILE A 3 25.08 55.30 -5.53
CA ILE A 3 24.58 54.31 -6.49
C ILE A 3 23.05 54.24 -6.36
N THR A 4 22.39 54.72 -7.40
CA THR A 4 20.94 54.70 -7.60
C THR A 4 20.54 53.40 -8.30
N LEU A 5 19.76 52.52 -7.66
CA LEU A 5 19.10 51.41 -8.36
C LEU A 5 17.67 51.81 -8.77
N LYS A 6 17.47 51.96 -10.09
CA LYS A 6 16.17 52.11 -10.74
C LYS A 6 15.52 50.73 -10.91
N SER A 7 14.39 50.51 -10.26
CA SER A 7 13.46 49.41 -10.54
C SER A 7 12.69 49.67 -11.84
N ARG A 8 12.83 48.76 -12.82
CA ARG A 8 11.99 48.70 -14.02
C ARG A 8 10.96 47.59 -13.85
N ALA A 9 9.70 47.95 -13.68
CA ALA A 9 8.57 47.03 -13.81
C ALA A 9 8.36 46.73 -15.31
N LEU A 10 8.51 45.47 -15.69
CA LEU A 10 8.13 44.98 -17.02
C LEU A 10 6.68 44.48 -16.92
N LEU A 11 5.75 45.23 -17.53
CA LEU A 11 4.35 44.84 -17.67
C LEU A 11 4.24 43.97 -18.94
N THR A 12 4.09 42.65 -18.80
CA THR A 12 3.86 41.75 -19.94
C THR A 12 2.36 41.52 -20.09
N ALA A 13 1.75 42.18 -21.08
CA ALA A 13 0.35 41.95 -21.46
C ALA A 13 0.25 40.64 -22.27
N ALA A 14 -0.41 39.63 -21.71
CA ALA A 14 -0.77 38.41 -22.43
C ALA A 14 -2.04 38.64 -23.26
N VAL A 15 -1.89 38.59 -24.58
CA VAL A 15 -3.01 38.60 -25.53
C VAL A 15 -3.59 37.19 -25.60
N ALA A 16 -4.81 37.00 -25.07
CA ALA A 16 -5.55 35.76 -25.20
C ALA A 16 -6.32 35.74 -26.52
N THR A 17 -5.82 35.01 -27.52
CA THR A 17 -6.59 34.64 -28.71
C THR A 17 -7.50 33.45 -28.36
N VAL A 18 -8.81 33.70 -28.30
CA VAL A 18 -9.84 32.66 -28.18
C VAL A 18 -10.10 32.09 -29.58
N SER A 19 -9.46 30.96 -29.89
CA SER A 19 -9.77 30.17 -31.07
C SER A 19 -11.00 29.31 -30.76
N VAL A 20 -12.16 29.67 -31.30
CA VAL A 20 -13.35 28.79 -31.31
C VAL A 20 -13.11 27.72 -32.37
N GLY A 21 -12.34 26.70 -32.02
CA GLY A 21 -12.23 25.47 -32.78
C GLY A 21 -13.42 24.57 -32.44
N ALA A 22 -14.12 24.07 -33.45
CA ALA A 22 -15.14 23.05 -33.28
C ALA A 22 -14.54 21.85 -32.53
N LEU A 23 -14.97 21.61 -31.28
CA LEU A 23 -14.67 20.37 -30.57
C LEU A 23 -15.37 19.24 -31.32
N LEU A 24 -14.63 18.56 -32.19
CA LEU A 24 -14.96 17.19 -32.53
C LEU A 24 -14.68 16.38 -31.27
N THR A 25 -15.73 16.09 -30.51
CA THR A 25 -15.71 15.11 -29.42
C THR A 25 -15.45 13.75 -30.04
N PHE A 26 -14.18 13.42 -30.26
CA PHE A 26 -13.78 12.04 -30.47
C PHE A 26 -14.03 11.32 -29.15
N SER A 27 -15.16 10.62 -29.06
CA SER A 27 -15.38 9.65 -28.00
C SER A 27 -14.41 8.52 -28.29
N ALA A 28 -13.27 8.51 -27.61
CA ALA A 28 -12.44 7.33 -27.59
C ALA A 28 -13.29 6.18 -27.05
N ARG A 29 -13.31 5.08 -27.80
CA ARG A 29 -14.01 3.86 -27.37
C ARG A 29 -13.00 3.05 -26.58
N ALA A 30 -13.27 2.89 -25.30
CA ALA A 30 -12.70 1.83 -24.51
C ALA A 30 -12.85 0.49 -25.26
N THR A 31 -11.79 -0.31 -25.25
CA THR A 31 -11.78 -1.63 -25.87
C THR A 31 -12.21 -2.66 -24.81
N PRO A 32 -13.01 -3.69 -25.16
CA PRO A 32 -13.33 -4.75 -24.21
C PRO A 32 -12.05 -5.33 -23.59
N GLY A 33 -12.01 -5.36 -22.25
CA GLY A 33 -10.87 -5.82 -21.46
C GLY A 33 -9.87 -4.74 -21.05
N ASP A 34 -10.12 -3.47 -21.39
CA ASP A 34 -9.48 -2.34 -20.73
C ASP A 34 -10.00 -2.20 -19.29
N TYR A 35 -9.12 -1.87 -18.34
CA TYR A 35 -9.53 -1.57 -16.97
C TYR A 35 -8.45 -0.84 -16.17
N GLY A 36 -8.89 -0.17 -15.11
CA GLY A 36 -8.06 0.35 -14.03
C GLY A 36 -8.57 -0.22 -12.71
N HIS A 37 -7.66 -0.68 -11.85
CA HIS A 37 -8.02 -1.34 -10.60
C HIS A 37 -7.09 -0.93 -9.46
N ALA A 38 -7.65 -0.73 -8.28
CA ALA A 38 -6.89 -0.44 -7.07
C ALA A 38 -7.52 -1.11 -5.85
N ASN A 39 -6.70 -1.88 -5.13
CA ASN A 39 -7.01 -2.53 -3.87
C ASN A 39 -6.27 -1.86 -2.72
N GLY A 40 -6.91 -1.84 -1.55
CA GLY A 40 -6.32 -1.37 -0.29
C GLY A 40 -5.38 -2.41 0.28
N ALA A 41 -5.93 -3.45 0.90
CA ALA A 41 -5.15 -4.53 1.48
C ALA A 41 -5.75 -5.89 1.16
N GLU A 42 -4.90 -6.87 0.89
CA GLU A 42 -5.28 -8.29 0.80
C GLU A 42 -4.51 -9.03 1.89
N LEU A 43 -5.21 -9.90 2.62
CA LEU A 43 -4.65 -10.68 3.71
C LEU A 43 -4.95 -12.16 3.47
N THR A 44 -3.91 -12.98 3.59
CA THR A 44 -4.00 -14.43 3.62
C THR A 44 -3.34 -14.94 4.89
N LEU A 45 -4.10 -15.66 5.72
CA LEU A 45 -3.63 -16.43 6.87
C LEU A 45 -3.85 -17.92 6.54
N PRO A 46 -2.81 -18.76 6.52
CA PRO A 46 -2.99 -20.20 6.37
C PRO A 46 -3.62 -20.81 7.63
N ALA A 47 -4.28 -21.96 7.48
CA ALA A 47 -4.70 -22.75 8.63
C ALA A 47 -3.47 -23.40 9.29
N ILE A 48 -3.33 -23.22 10.59
CA ILE A 48 -2.27 -23.83 11.40
C ILE A 48 -2.94 -24.53 12.59
N PRO A 49 -3.30 -25.82 12.44
CA PRO A 49 -4.01 -26.57 13.47
C PRO A 49 -3.29 -26.61 14.82
N GLU A 50 -1.96 -26.62 14.82
CA GLU A 50 -1.11 -26.75 16.00
C GLU A 50 -1.29 -25.58 16.98
N ILE A 51 -1.70 -24.40 16.48
CA ILE A 51 -1.98 -23.20 17.28
C ILE A 51 -3.45 -22.77 17.21
N ASN A 52 -4.33 -23.65 16.69
CA ASN A 52 -5.75 -23.36 16.43
C ASN A 52 -6.00 -22.11 15.57
N GLN A 53 -5.08 -21.76 14.68
CA GLN A 53 -5.29 -20.67 13.72
C GLN A 53 -6.14 -21.18 12.56
N ALA A 54 -7.34 -20.58 12.39
CA ALA A 54 -8.16 -20.83 11.22
C ALA A 54 -7.56 -20.14 9.98
N ALA A 55 -7.75 -20.74 8.81
CA ALA A 55 -7.43 -20.06 7.56
C ALA A 55 -8.34 -18.83 7.38
N PHE A 56 -7.76 -17.78 6.84
CA PHE A 56 -8.47 -16.56 6.45
C PHE A 56 -7.93 -16.06 5.12
N GLN A 57 -8.81 -15.60 4.26
CA GLN A 57 -8.43 -14.88 3.05
C GLN A 57 -9.45 -13.78 2.82
N GLY A 58 -8.97 -12.55 2.60
CA GLY A 58 -9.87 -11.43 2.42
C GLY A 58 -9.21 -10.21 1.79
N THR A 59 -10.06 -9.34 1.25
CA THR A 59 -9.68 -8.06 0.65
C THR A 59 -10.41 -6.93 1.36
N TRP A 60 -9.71 -5.81 1.57
CA TRP A 60 -10.24 -4.60 2.16
C TRP A 60 -10.02 -3.40 1.25
N GLY A 61 -11.13 -2.80 0.81
CA GLY A 61 -11.14 -1.68 -0.11
C GLY A 61 -10.77 -2.11 -1.52
N SER A 62 -11.69 -1.94 -2.46
CA SER A 62 -11.44 -2.07 -3.89
C SER A 62 -12.23 -1.01 -4.64
N VAL A 63 -11.62 -0.49 -5.71
CA VAL A 63 -12.28 0.34 -6.72
C VAL A 63 -11.81 -0.12 -8.09
N ALA A 64 -12.73 -0.09 -9.06
CA ALA A 64 -12.47 -0.58 -10.39
C ALA A 64 -13.18 0.28 -11.41
N VAL A 65 -12.56 0.50 -12.55
CA VAL A 65 -13.26 0.95 -13.75
C VAL A 65 -13.02 -0.12 -14.81
N ASP A 66 -14.09 -0.60 -15.42
CA ASP A 66 -14.07 -1.59 -16.50
C ASP A 66 -13.98 -0.90 -17.85
N ASP A 67 -14.42 -1.51 -18.94
CA ASP A 67 -14.41 -0.91 -20.29
C ASP A 67 -15.38 0.29 -20.45
N THR A 68 -15.95 0.81 -19.38
CA THR A 68 -16.72 2.07 -19.40
C THR A 68 -15.87 3.23 -18.89
N PRO A 69 -15.71 4.31 -19.67
CA PRO A 69 -15.08 5.54 -19.20
C PRO A 69 -15.68 6.04 -17.89
N GLY A 70 -14.82 6.36 -16.93
CA GLY A 70 -15.27 6.73 -15.60
C GLY A 70 -14.13 6.97 -14.63
N THR A 71 -14.49 7.40 -13.43
CA THR A 71 -13.58 7.48 -12.30
C THR A 71 -14.31 6.98 -11.07
N GLU A 72 -13.68 6.03 -10.39
CA GLU A 72 -14.11 5.56 -9.09
C GLU A 72 -13.05 5.92 -8.06
N SER A 73 -13.50 6.29 -6.87
CA SER A 73 -12.60 6.62 -5.76
C SER A 73 -13.24 6.24 -4.44
N ALA A 74 -12.42 5.76 -3.51
CA ALA A 74 -12.85 5.38 -2.18
C ALA A 74 -11.84 5.90 -1.14
N VAL A 75 -12.35 6.41 -0.02
CA VAL A 75 -11.52 6.97 1.05
C VAL A 75 -11.85 6.25 2.36
N HIS A 76 -10.83 5.78 3.08
CA HIS A 76 -11.01 5.19 4.41
C HIS A 76 -11.58 6.26 5.38
N PRO A 77 -12.58 5.97 6.22
CA PRO A 77 -13.05 4.64 6.64
C PRO A 77 -14.22 4.06 5.84
N THR A 78 -14.60 4.62 4.69
CA THR A 78 -15.78 4.15 3.94
C THR A 78 -15.50 2.95 3.03
N TRP A 79 -14.33 2.32 3.16
CA TRP A 79 -13.96 1.18 2.33
C TRP A 79 -14.82 -0.04 2.69
N PRO A 80 -15.39 -0.73 1.69
CA PRO A 80 -16.07 -1.99 1.95
C PRO A 80 -15.04 -3.02 2.46
N ASP A 81 -15.42 -3.73 3.52
CA ASP A 81 -14.68 -4.87 4.07
C ASP A 81 -15.57 -6.11 4.02
N PRO A 82 -15.83 -6.66 2.82
CA PRO A 82 -16.75 -7.79 2.66
C PRO A 82 -16.23 -9.06 3.36
N ASP A 83 -14.92 -9.18 3.48
CA ASP A 83 -14.26 -10.39 3.99
C ASP A 83 -13.88 -10.29 5.47
N GLY A 84 -13.99 -9.10 6.09
CA GLY A 84 -13.70 -8.91 7.52
C GLY A 84 -12.20 -8.77 7.84
N VAL A 85 -11.39 -8.23 6.93
CA VAL A 85 -9.95 -7.97 7.15
C VAL A 85 -9.73 -7.00 8.32
N THR A 86 -10.69 -6.13 8.61
CA THR A 86 -10.62 -5.15 9.73
C THR A 86 -10.47 -5.78 11.11
N GLN A 87 -10.76 -7.09 11.25
CA GLN A 87 -10.50 -7.82 12.49
C GLN A 87 -9.00 -8.06 12.76
N TYR A 88 -8.17 -8.05 11.72
CA TYR A 88 -6.73 -8.30 11.78
C TYR A 88 -5.91 -7.04 11.52
N MET A 89 -6.46 -6.07 10.80
CA MET A 89 -5.76 -4.88 10.36
C MET A 89 -6.57 -3.63 10.60
N THR A 90 -5.93 -2.55 11.05
CA THR A 90 -6.52 -1.21 11.04
C THR A 90 -5.68 -0.26 10.19
N LEU A 91 -6.35 0.63 9.47
CA LEU A 91 -5.72 1.69 8.69
C LEU A 91 -5.89 3.02 9.42
N ALA A 92 -4.84 3.83 9.41
CA ALA A 92 -4.93 5.23 9.82
C ALA A 92 -5.61 6.06 8.73
N THR A 93 -5.18 5.88 7.49
CA THR A 93 -5.71 6.59 6.30
C THR A 93 -5.60 5.70 5.07
N GLY A 94 -6.45 5.96 4.08
CA GLY A 94 -6.37 5.28 2.80
C GLY A 94 -7.18 5.99 1.72
N THR A 95 -6.63 6.08 0.51
CA THR A 95 -7.33 6.53 -0.70
C THR A 95 -7.06 5.56 -1.85
N LEU A 96 -8.12 5.09 -2.50
CA LEU A 96 -8.06 4.32 -3.74
C LEU A 96 -8.68 5.14 -4.85
N GLU A 97 -8.08 5.08 -6.02
CA GLU A 97 -8.59 5.72 -7.24
C GLU A 97 -8.38 4.76 -8.41
N ALA A 98 -9.43 4.57 -9.20
CA ALA A 98 -9.37 3.90 -10.48
C ALA A 98 -10.02 4.85 -11.51
N SER A 99 -9.36 5.08 -12.64
CA SER A 99 -9.86 5.98 -13.68
C SER A 99 -9.62 5.43 -15.06
N GLY A 100 -10.64 5.57 -15.89
CA GLY A 100 -10.67 5.24 -17.30
C GLY A 100 -11.10 6.47 -18.07
N VAL A 101 -10.18 7.00 -18.88
CA VAL A 101 -10.36 8.04 -19.88
C VAL A 101 -10.79 9.45 -19.42
N ASP A 102 -9.79 10.34 -19.39
CA ASP A 102 -9.80 11.62 -20.12
C ASP A 102 -8.50 11.66 -20.95
N ALA A 103 -8.57 12.16 -22.20
CA ALA A 103 -7.49 12.06 -23.17
C ALA A 103 -6.10 12.55 -22.67
N PRO A 104 -5.00 11.90 -23.05
CA PRO A 104 -4.95 10.74 -23.95
C PRO A 104 -5.34 9.45 -23.23
N ASP A 105 -6.09 8.61 -23.94
CA ASP A 105 -6.70 7.35 -23.53
C ASP A 105 -5.81 6.50 -22.62
N ALA A 106 -6.03 6.67 -21.33
CA ALA A 106 -5.24 6.07 -20.28
C ALA A 106 -6.14 5.45 -19.22
N TRP A 107 -5.77 4.24 -18.84
CA TRP A 107 -6.32 3.55 -17.69
C TRP A 107 -5.31 3.65 -16.55
N ARG A 108 -5.82 3.90 -15.35
CA ARG A 108 -4.99 4.11 -14.16
C ARG A 108 -5.63 3.49 -12.94
N GLY A 109 -4.78 2.88 -12.11
CA GLY A 109 -5.06 2.59 -10.71
C GLY A 109 -4.05 3.31 -9.83
N SER A 110 -4.50 3.93 -8.74
CA SER A 110 -3.62 4.40 -7.68
C SER A 110 -4.18 4.08 -6.31
N SER A 111 -3.29 3.71 -5.41
CA SER A 111 -3.60 3.41 -4.01
C SER A 111 -2.59 4.10 -3.14
N ASN A 112 -3.04 4.68 -2.03
CA ASN A 112 -2.22 5.30 -1.01
C ASN A 112 -2.83 4.94 0.34
N LEU A 113 -2.07 4.25 1.19
CA LEU A 113 -2.56 3.83 2.50
C LEU A 113 -1.50 3.93 3.59
N VAL A 114 -1.99 3.94 4.82
CA VAL A 114 -1.19 3.89 6.05
C VAL A 114 -1.81 2.84 6.96
N VAL A 115 -1.11 1.72 7.15
CA VAL A 115 -1.49 0.69 8.12
C VAL A 115 -1.07 1.15 9.50
N ASP A 116 -2.03 1.27 10.40
CA ASP A 116 -1.78 1.61 11.80
C ASP A 116 -1.29 0.36 12.57
N GLN A 117 -1.95 -0.78 12.34
CA GLN A 117 -1.57 -2.05 12.94
C GLN A 117 -2.10 -3.22 12.13
N PHE A 118 -1.29 -4.28 12.07
CA PHE A 118 -1.69 -5.62 11.66
C PHE A 118 -1.32 -6.62 12.74
N LYS A 119 -2.24 -7.53 13.06
CA LYS A 119 -2.13 -8.58 14.07
C LYS A 119 -2.55 -9.92 13.49
N LEU A 120 -1.89 -11.01 13.89
CA LEU A 120 -2.28 -12.38 13.46
C LEU A 120 -3.57 -12.86 14.13
N ALA A 121 -3.82 -12.39 15.34
CA ALA A 121 -5.01 -12.71 16.10
C ALA A 121 -5.53 -11.45 16.81
N PRO A 122 -6.85 -11.31 17.01
CA PRO A 122 -7.41 -10.22 17.81
C PRO A 122 -6.85 -10.18 19.25
N SER A 123 -6.44 -11.33 19.79
CA SER A 123 -5.81 -11.48 21.10
C SER A 123 -4.33 -11.08 21.15
N ALA A 124 -3.69 -10.82 20.01
CA ALA A 124 -2.26 -10.50 19.95
C ALA A 124 -1.96 -9.18 20.68
N GLN A 125 -0.97 -9.23 21.57
CA GLN A 125 -0.57 -8.08 22.40
C GLN A 125 0.22 -7.05 21.60
N ILE A 126 0.97 -7.47 20.58
CA ILE A 126 1.77 -6.57 19.74
C ILE A 126 1.32 -6.61 18.28
N PRO A 127 1.36 -5.48 17.57
CA PRO A 127 1.23 -5.48 16.12
C PRO A 127 2.51 -6.00 15.46
N LEU A 128 2.34 -6.75 14.38
CA LEU A 128 3.43 -7.27 13.57
C LEU A 128 3.89 -6.30 12.50
N LEU A 129 2.98 -5.46 11.99
CA LEU A 129 3.27 -4.49 10.94
C LEU A 129 2.53 -3.19 11.23
N PHE A 130 3.21 -2.10 10.94
CA PHE A 130 2.59 -0.81 10.66
C PHE A 130 3.40 -0.10 9.59
N THR A 131 2.80 0.88 8.94
CA THR A 131 3.43 1.57 7.83
C THR A 131 3.31 3.08 7.97
N GLY A 132 4.26 3.80 7.39
CA GLY A 132 4.00 5.14 6.87
C GLY A 132 3.16 5.06 5.60
N ASN A 133 3.37 6.02 4.70
CA ASN A 133 2.66 6.05 3.43
C ASN A 133 3.18 4.95 2.48
N VAL A 134 2.28 4.05 2.07
CA VAL A 134 2.49 3.08 1.00
C VAL A 134 1.66 3.53 -0.18
N SER A 135 2.32 4.05 -1.22
CA SER A 135 1.66 4.54 -2.43
C SER A 135 2.07 3.71 -3.64
N ASN A 136 1.11 3.14 -4.36
CA ASN A 136 1.35 2.39 -5.59
C ASN A 136 0.52 2.99 -6.73
N PHE A 137 1.04 2.83 -7.93
CA PHE A 137 0.47 3.41 -9.13
C PHE A 137 0.69 2.47 -10.31
N ALA A 138 -0.36 2.26 -11.10
CA ALA A 138 -0.30 1.62 -12.39
C ALA A 138 -1.04 2.48 -13.41
N GLN A 139 -0.49 2.61 -14.60
CA GLN A 139 -1.09 3.28 -15.74
C GLN A 139 -0.76 2.53 -17.02
N CYS A 140 -1.65 2.57 -17.98
CA CYS A 140 -1.33 2.24 -19.36
C CYS A 140 -1.93 3.28 -20.30
N THR A 141 -1.50 3.26 -21.56
CA THR A 141 -2.07 4.09 -22.62
C THR A 141 -2.37 3.24 -23.85
N GLU A 142 -3.18 3.75 -24.79
CA GLU A 142 -3.50 3.08 -26.06
C GLU A 142 -2.29 2.64 -26.89
N GLN A 143 -1.10 3.24 -26.69
CA GLN A 143 0.15 2.79 -27.33
C GLN A 143 0.72 1.51 -26.69
N ALA A 144 -0.01 0.88 -25.76
CA ALA A 144 0.38 -0.27 -24.94
C ALA A 144 1.59 -0.03 -24.03
N ASP A 145 1.92 1.23 -23.76
CA ASP A 145 2.97 1.58 -22.81
C ASP A 145 2.43 1.46 -21.38
N GLY A 146 2.53 0.26 -20.80
CA GLY A 146 2.27 0.02 -19.38
C GLY A 146 3.38 0.60 -18.50
N PHE A 147 3.00 1.36 -17.48
CA PHE A 147 3.89 1.94 -16.47
C PHE A 147 3.35 1.63 -15.09
N ALA A 148 4.21 1.13 -14.21
CA ALA A 148 3.86 0.86 -12.82
C ALA A 148 4.98 1.35 -11.90
N ALA A 149 4.62 1.77 -10.68
CA ALA A 149 5.56 2.25 -9.69
C ALA A 149 5.07 1.99 -8.27
N VAL A 150 6.02 1.62 -7.40
CA VAL A 150 5.86 1.60 -5.95
C VAL A 150 6.59 2.80 -5.37
N GLN A 151 5.89 3.63 -4.61
CA GLN A 151 6.38 4.85 -3.96
C GLN A 151 6.21 4.72 -2.45
N THR A 152 7.10 3.93 -1.85
CA THR A 152 7.14 3.73 -0.40
C THR A 152 8.52 4.17 0.09
N ALA A 153 8.56 5.23 0.90
CA ALA A 153 9.84 5.77 1.36
C ALA A 153 10.59 4.73 2.23
N PRO A 154 11.93 4.63 2.14
CA PRO A 154 12.71 3.71 2.97
C PRO A 154 12.41 3.89 4.46
N GLY A 155 12.35 2.79 5.20
CA GLY A 155 12.10 2.80 6.65
C GLY A 155 10.68 3.15 7.09
N THR A 156 9.74 3.38 6.17
CA THR A 156 8.33 3.65 6.52
C THR A 156 7.55 2.40 6.89
N ILE A 157 7.84 1.25 6.28
CA ILE A 157 7.27 -0.03 6.70
C ILE A 157 8.11 -0.53 7.87
N ARG A 158 7.45 -0.82 9.00
CA ARG A 158 8.12 -1.26 10.23
C ARG A 158 7.40 -2.47 10.79
N VAL A 159 8.19 -3.37 11.36
CA VAL A 159 7.71 -4.64 11.91
C VAL A 159 8.06 -4.82 13.37
N PHE A 160 7.30 -5.66 14.05
CA PHE A 160 7.51 -6.07 15.43
C PHE A 160 7.59 -4.90 16.42
N GLY A 161 6.56 -4.07 16.48
CA GLY A 161 6.52 -2.95 17.43
C GLY A 161 5.33 -2.05 17.17
N GLU A 162 5.05 -1.16 18.11
CA GLU A 162 3.90 -0.28 18.04
C GLU A 162 4.18 0.97 17.18
N ALA A 163 3.17 1.37 16.40
CA ALA A 163 3.19 2.63 15.69
C ALA A 163 3.28 3.83 16.68
N PRO A 164 3.78 4.99 16.25
CA PRO A 164 4.36 5.30 14.94
C PRO A 164 5.90 5.18 14.90
N ALA A 165 6.57 4.92 16.03
CA ALA A 165 8.04 4.98 16.13
C ALA A 165 8.68 3.70 16.72
N GLY A 166 7.91 2.65 17.05
CA GLY A 166 8.41 1.37 17.56
C GLY A 166 8.76 0.35 16.47
N GLY A 167 9.54 -0.68 16.79
CA GLY A 167 9.87 -1.74 15.82
C GLY A 167 11.02 -1.43 14.86
N THR A 168 11.20 -2.31 13.87
CA THR A 168 12.36 -2.34 12.97
C THR A 168 11.95 -2.04 11.54
N ALA A 169 12.70 -1.18 10.84
CA ALA A 169 12.46 -0.85 9.45
C ALA A 169 12.60 -2.08 8.53
N LEU A 170 11.61 -2.29 7.65
CA LEU A 170 11.59 -3.33 6.63
C LEU A 170 11.62 -2.70 5.23
N ASN A 171 12.83 -2.68 4.64
CA ASN A 171 13.05 -2.14 3.29
C ASN A 171 12.71 -3.18 2.22
N ASN A 172 12.51 -2.75 0.98
CA ASN A 172 12.29 -3.65 -0.15
C ASN A 172 13.46 -4.64 -0.31
N GLY A 173 13.15 -5.93 -0.48
CA GLY A 173 14.11 -7.04 -0.51
C GLY A 173 14.73 -7.36 0.85
N GLY A 174 14.33 -6.66 1.91
CA GLY A 174 14.84 -6.83 3.26
C GLY A 174 14.13 -7.95 4.00
N THR A 175 14.81 -8.48 5.00
CA THR A 175 14.28 -9.44 5.98
C THR A 175 14.61 -8.98 7.38
N VAL A 176 13.69 -9.20 8.32
CA VAL A 176 13.87 -8.93 9.74
C VAL A 176 13.35 -10.14 10.51
N THR A 177 14.17 -10.70 11.39
CA THR A 177 13.77 -11.80 12.28
C THR A 177 13.75 -11.32 13.73
N ARG A 178 12.73 -11.74 14.48
CA ARG A 178 12.63 -11.47 15.91
C ARG A 178 12.00 -12.65 16.64
N THR A 179 12.58 -13.01 17.78
CA THR A 179 11.97 -13.95 18.72
C THR A 179 10.86 -13.25 19.52
N LEU A 180 9.68 -13.83 19.50
CA LEU A 180 8.46 -13.40 20.19
C LEU A 180 7.91 -14.54 21.05
N THR A 181 6.96 -14.25 21.93
CA THR A 181 6.21 -15.27 22.69
C THR A 181 4.86 -15.58 22.05
N GLY A 182 4.25 -16.72 22.39
CA GLY A 182 2.89 -17.03 21.96
C GLY A 182 1.87 -15.98 22.37
N ASP A 183 1.97 -15.47 23.60
CA ASP A 183 1.09 -14.39 24.09
C ASP A 183 1.21 -13.11 23.25
N GLN A 184 2.43 -12.75 22.82
CA GLN A 184 2.65 -11.60 21.95
C GLN A 184 1.94 -11.77 20.59
N LEU A 185 1.91 -13.00 20.06
CA LEU A 185 1.25 -13.34 18.80
C LEU A 185 -0.23 -13.68 18.93
N GLY A 186 -0.72 -13.89 20.15
CA GLY A 186 -2.09 -14.35 20.42
C GLY A 186 -2.27 -15.87 20.27
N PHE A 187 -1.19 -16.65 20.33
CA PHE A 187 -1.17 -18.11 20.21
C PHE A 187 -0.89 -18.77 21.56
N PRO A 188 -1.92 -19.06 22.38
CA PRO A 188 -1.72 -19.75 23.65
C PRO A 188 -1.15 -21.14 23.40
N GLY A 189 -0.12 -21.51 24.17
CA GLY A 189 0.58 -22.80 24.02
C GLY A 189 1.87 -22.74 23.19
N VAL A 190 2.17 -21.59 22.57
CA VAL A 190 3.49 -21.32 21.99
C VAL A 190 4.35 -20.62 23.05
N ALA A 191 5.48 -21.22 23.43
CA ALA A 191 6.41 -20.61 24.36
C ALA A 191 7.25 -19.54 23.66
N THR A 192 7.85 -19.90 22.52
CA THR A 192 8.70 -19.02 21.72
C THR A 192 8.38 -19.16 20.23
N ALA A 193 8.57 -18.05 19.51
CA ALA A 193 8.30 -17.95 18.09
C ALA A 193 9.37 -17.09 17.41
N ASP A 194 10.21 -17.70 16.57
CA ASP A 194 11.16 -16.97 15.74
C ASP A 194 10.47 -16.52 14.46
N VAL A 195 9.93 -15.30 14.47
CA VAL A 195 9.16 -14.74 13.36
C VAL A 195 10.06 -13.95 12.43
N THR A 196 10.01 -14.27 11.14
CA THR A 196 10.71 -13.56 10.08
C THR A 196 9.71 -12.82 9.20
N ALA A 197 9.89 -11.51 9.07
CA ALA A 197 9.18 -10.68 8.12
C ALA A 197 10.07 -10.40 6.92
N SER A 198 9.53 -10.54 5.70
CA SER A 198 10.19 -10.14 4.46
C SER A 198 9.29 -9.22 3.66
N ARG A 199 9.89 -8.34 2.86
CA ARG A 199 9.15 -7.44 1.96
C ARG A 199 9.67 -7.57 0.53
N THR A 200 8.74 -7.59 -0.41
CA THR A 200 9.02 -7.54 -1.84
C THR A 200 8.08 -6.53 -2.49
N ASP A 201 8.63 -5.51 -3.15
CA ASP A 201 7.85 -4.66 -4.04
C ASP A 201 7.82 -5.29 -5.44
N VAL A 202 6.61 -5.51 -5.97
CA VAL A 202 6.40 -6.07 -7.30
C VAL A 202 5.97 -4.95 -8.24
N VAL A 203 6.71 -4.79 -9.33
CA VAL A 203 6.46 -3.78 -10.36
C VAL A 203 6.61 -4.43 -11.72
N THR A 204 5.56 -4.39 -12.54
CA THR A 204 5.64 -4.84 -13.94
C THR A 204 6.61 -3.96 -14.73
N PRO A 205 7.49 -4.55 -15.58
CA PRO A 205 8.40 -3.78 -16.41
C PRO A 205 7.68 -2.82 -17.36
N LEU A 206 8.33 -1.69 -17.65
CA LEU A 206 7.84 -0.69 -18.59
C LEU A 206 7.50 -1.33 -19.95
N GLY A 207 6.33 -0.98 -20.50
CA GLY A 207 5.85 -1.48 -21.80
C GLY A 207 5.25 -2.88 -21.75
N THR A 208 5.08 -3.47 -20.56
CA THR A 208 4.40 -4.76 -20.38
C THR A 208 3.00 -4.55 -19.80
N LEU A 209 2.03 -5.32 -20.28
CA LEU A 209 0.64 -5.28 -19.82
C LEU A 209 0.20 -6.65 -19.28
N PRO A 210 -0.67 -6.68 -18.24
CA PRO A 210 -1.15 -5.53 -17.48
C PRO A 210 -0.03 -4.86 -16.66
N ALA A 211 -0.07 -3.54 -16.54
CA ALA A 211 0.85 -2.81 -15.67
C ALA A 211 0.40 -3.02 -14.22
N GLU A 212 1.28 -3.56 -13.37
CA GLU A 212 0.94 -3.89 -11.98
C GLU A 212 1.99 -3.32 -11.02
N ALA A 213 1.54 -2.73 -9.91
CA ALA A 213 2.37 -2.38 -8.77
C ALA A 213 1.70 -2.85 -7.46
N ARG A 214 2.45 -3.55 -6.62
CA ARG A 214 2.02 -3.96 -5.27
C ARG A 214 3.19 -4.09 -4.31
N THR A 215 2.94 -3.94 -3.01
CA THR A 215 3.92 -4.25 -1.95
C THR A 215 3.49 -5.50 -1.21
N GLU A 216 4.33 -6.53 -1.24
CA GLU A 216 4.11 -7.79 -0.54
C GLU A 216 4.90 -7.82 0.77
N VAL A 217 4.27 -8.27 1.85
CA VAL A 217 4.92 -8.56 3.13
C VAL A 217 4.57 -9.97 3.55
N THR A 218 5.58 -10.82 3.74
CA THR A 218 5.41 -12.21 4.17
C THR A 218 5.93 -12.37 5.58
N PHE A 219 5.17 -13.06 6.42
CA PHE A 219 5.59 -13.49 7.75
C PHE A 219 5.72 -15.00 7.76
N THR A 220 6.90 -15.50 8.13
CA THR A 220 7.16 -16.92 8.40
C THR A 220 7.60 -17.08 9.85
N ALA A 221 7.48 -18.27 10.42
CA ALA A 221 7.97 -18.51 11.77
C ALA A 221 8.35 -19.97 12.03
N VAL A 222 9.19 -20.14 13.03
CA VAL A 222 9.41 -21.39 13.75
C VAL A 222 8.81 -21.23 15.15
N LEU A 223 7.80 -22.03 15.48
CA LEU A 223 7.09 -21.99 16.77
C LEU A 223 7.54 -23.17 17.63
N ARG A 224 7.76 -22.91 18.92
CA ARG A 224 8.18 -23.92 19.89
C ARG A 224 7.33 -23.90 21.15
N ASP A 225 7.16 -25.07 21.75
CA ASP A 225 6.47 -25.24 23.04
C ASP A 225 7.41 -24.98 24.24
N ASP A 226 6.89 -25.15 25.46
CA ASP A 226 7.65 -24.95 26.71
C ASP A 226 8.81 -25.95 26.89
N ALA A 227 8.79 -27.06 26.15
CA ALA A 227 9.86 -28.06 26.11
C ALA A 227 10.90 -27.78 25.01
N ASP A 228 10.80 -26.63 24.33
CA ASP A 228 11.63 -26.22 23.20
C ASP A 228 11.46 -27.11 21.95
N TYR A 229 10.37 -27.88 21.87
CA TYR A 229 10.05 -28.70 20.70
C TYR A 229 9.41 -27.83 19.62
N GLU A 230 9.90 -27.95 18.38
CA GLU A 230 9.32 -27.29 17.22
C GLU A 230 7.97 -27.90 16.88
N ILE A 231 6.90 -27.12 17.10
CA ILE A 231 5.53 -27.52 16.81
C ILE A 231 5.06 -27.04 15.44
N TYR A 232 5.71 -26.02 14.87
CA TYR A 232 5.37 -25.50 13.54
C TYR A 232 6.55 -24.77 12.91
N SER A 233 6.70 -24.89 11.59
CA SER A 233 7.66 -24.14 10.78
C SER A 233 7.08 -23.86 9.40
N GLY A 234 6.84 -22.59 9.08
CA GLY A 234 6.17 -22.21 7.83
C GLY A 234 5.63 -20.77 7.80
N ASP A 235 4.70 -20.50 6.89
CA ASP A 235 4.09 -19.20 6.69
C ASP A 235 3.04 -18.89 7.77
N LEU A 236 3.11 -17.72 8.39
CA LEU A 236 2.09 -17.22 9.33
C LEU A 236 1.07 -16.30 8.67
N ALA A 237 1.53 -15.47 7.73
CA ALA A 237 0.68 -14.53 7.03
C ALA A 237 1.34 -14.05 5.73
N PHE A 238 0.51 -13.75 4.74
CA PHE A 238 0.90 -13.06 3.52
C PHE A 238 0.01 -11.84 3.33
N LEU A 239 0.63 -10.70 3.09
CA LEU A 239 -0.04 -9.42 2.98
C LEU A 239 0.32 -8.74 1.67
N VAL A 240 -0.69 -8.30 0.93
CA VAL A 240 -0.51 -7.43 -0.24
C VAL A 240 -1.09 -6.06 0.09
N LEU A 241 -0.24 -5.04 0.04
CA LEU A 241 -0.62 -3.67 0.28
C LEU A 241 -0.67 -2.88 -1.02
N ALA A 242 -1.70 -2.07 -1.14
CA ALA A 242 -1.91 -1.10 -2.20
C ALA A 242 -1.75 -1.72 -3.61
N ARG A 243 -2.33 -2.89 -3.89
CA ARG A 243 -2.25 -3.46 -5.24
C ARG A 243 -2.94 -2.53 -6.22
N THR A 244 -2.27 -2.23 -7.32
CA THR A 244 -2.81 -1.41 -8.42
C THR A 244 -2.49 -2.07 -9.74
N GLU A 245 -3.45 -2.04 -10.65
CA GLU A 245 -3.35 -2.65 -11.97
C GLU A 245 -4.01 -1.76 -13.03
N ALA A 246 -3.43 -1.74 -14.23
CA ALA A 246 -4.00 -1.08 -15.38
C ALA A 246 -3.75 -1.89 -16.65
N ASN A 247 -4.80 -2.14 -17.43
CA ASN A 247 -4.71 -2.83 -18.71
C ASN A 247 -5.32 -2.00 -19.84
N CYS A 248 -4.62 -1.99 -20.97
CA CYS A 248 -5.01 -1.30 -22.20
C CYS A 248 -4.83 -2.29 -23.34
N ASN A 249 -5.91 -2.88 -23.81
CA ASN A 249 -5.88 -3.71 -25.01
C ASN A 249 -5.57 -2.82 -26.20
N SER A 250 -4.34 -2.91 -26.71
CA SER A 250 -4.00 -2.21 -27.94
C SER A 250 -4.85 -2.77 -29.07
N VAL A 251 -5.76 -1.95 -29.59
CA VAL A 251 -6.28 -2.18 -30.93
C VAL A 251 -5.08 -2.03 -31.86
N PRO A 252 -4.70 -3.05 -32.65
CA PRO A 252 -3.59 -2.90 -33.58
C PRO A 252 -3.90 -1.71 -34.46
N THR A 253 -3.04 -0.69 -34.43
CA THR A 253 -3.15 0.45 -35.34
C THR A 253 -3.21 -0.14 -36.74
N PRO A 254 -4.27 0.11 -37.53
CA PRO A 254 -4.36 -0.45 -38.87
C PRO A 254 -3.09 -0.06 -39.60
N THR A 255 -2.28 -1.05 -39.97
CA THR A 255 -1.07 -0.79 -40.75
C THR A 255 -1.52 -0.02 -41.98
N PRO A 256 -1.02 1.20 -42.24
CA PRO A 256 -1.42 1.94 -43.42
C PRO A 256 -1.11 1.05 -44.62
N THR A 257 -2.17 0.51 -45.23
CA THR A 257 -2.05 -0.24 -46.46
C THR A 257 -1.71 0.80 -47.50
N THR A 258 -0.42 0.94 -47.82
CA THR A 258 0.01 1.70 -48.99
C THR A 258 -0.82 1.18 -50.15
N PRO A 259 -1.68 2.01 -50.78
CA PRO A 259 -2.46 1.55 -51.91
C PRO A 259 -1.47 1.05 -52.95
N THR A 260 -1.46 -0.25 -53.21
CA THR A 260 -0.67 -0.78 -54.31
C THR A 260 -1.21 -0.11 -55.56
N PRO A 261 -0.41 0.65 -56.33
CA PRO A 261 -0.90 1.31 -57.54
C PRO A 261 -1.46 0.22 -58.45
N THR A 262 -2.77 0.23 -58.63
CA THR A 262 -3.44 -0.68 -59.56
C THR A 262 -3.03 -0.24 -60.96
N SER A 263 -2.07 -0.94 -61.56
CA SER A 263 -1.74 -0.79 -62.97
C SER A 263 -2.99 -1.06 -63.79
N THR A 264 -3.58 -0.03 -64.36
CA THR A 264 -4.66 -0.13 -65.34
C THR A 264 -4.13 -0.75 -66.62
N THR A 265 -4.14 -2.08 -66.69
CA THR A 265 -3.99 -2.81 -67.96
C THR A 265 -5.25 -2.60 -68.79
N PRO A 266 -5.14 -2.20 -70.07
CA PRO A 266 -6.31 -2.00 -70.92
C PRO A 266 -7.10 -3.29 -71.09
N CYS A 267 -8.42 -3.16 -70.95
CA CYS A 267 -9.43 -4.19 -71.05
C CYS A 267 -9.41 -4.86 -72.44
N PRO A 268 -9.17 -6.18 -72.57
CA PRO A 268 -9.45 -6.89 -73.80
C PRO A 268 -10.96 -7.09 -73.97
N THR A 269 -11.39 -6.80 -75.19
CA THR A 269 -12.73 -6.87 -75.78
C THR A 269 -13.55 -8.09 -75.35
N GLU A 270 -14.84 -7.83 -75.07
CA GLU A 270 -15.85 -8.81 -74.68
C GLU A 270 -15.94 -10.00 -75.63
N THR A 271 -15.86 -11.21 -75.07
CA THR A 271 -16.23 -12.46 -75.73
C THR A 271 -17.62 -12.87 -75.22
N PRO A 272 -18.56 -13.27 -76.10
CA PRO A 272 -19.94 -13.51 -75.72
C PRO A 272 -20.11 -14.66 -74.73
N THR A 273 -21.05 -14.42 -73.83
CA THR A 273 -21.53 -15.20 -72.69
C THR A 273 -21.90 -16.66 -72.99
N THR A 274 -21.41 -17.57 -72.15
CA THR A 274 -21.93 -18.94 -71.97
C THR A 274 -23.00 -18.92 -70.86
N PRO A 275 -24.16 -19.58 -71.02
CA PRO A 275 -25.26 -19.52 -70.06
C PRO A 275 -24.85 -20.05 -68.69
N THR A 276 -25.20 -19.27 -67.66
CA THR A 276 -25.03 -19.59 -66.24
C THR A 276 -25.81 -20.88 -65.91
N PRO A 277 -25.17 -21.91 -65.31
CA PRO A 277 -25.89 -23.09 -64.86
C PRO A 277 -26.85 -22.74 -63.72
N THR A 278 -28.11 -23.17 -63.87
CA THR A 278 -29.18 -23.10 -62.89
C THR A 278 -28.69 -23.66 -61.54
N PRO A 279 -28.90 -22.97 -60.40
CA PRO A 279 -28.45 -23.46 -59.10
C PRO A 279 -29.14 -24.78 -58.76
N THR A 280 -28.35 -25.84 -58.62
CA THR A 280 -28.79 -27.10 -58.04
C THR A 280 -29.16 -26.87 -56.58
N THR A 281 -30.39 -27.24 -56.24
CA THR A 281 -30.94 -27.24 -54.88
C THR A 281 -30.04 -28.03 -53.94
N THR A 282 -29.30 -27.34 -53.08
CA THR A 282 -28.56 -27.96 -51.99
C THR A 282 -29.55 -28.53 -50.98
N SER A 283 -29.35 -29.82 -50.67
CA SER A 283 -30.09 -30.61 -49.69
C SER A 283 -30.20 -29.89 -48.34
N PRO A 284 -31.32 -30.00 -47.62
CA PRO A 284 -31.48 -29.37 -46.31
C PRO A 284 -30.40 -29.87 -45.34
N THR A 285 -29.76 -28.91 -44.68
CA THR A 285 -28.83 -29.12 -43.57
C THR A 285 -29.51 -29.98 -42.50
N PRO A 286 -28.89 -31.06 -42.00
CA PRO A 286 -29.51 -31.93 -41.01
C PRO A 286 -29.82 -31.15 -39.74
N THR A 287 -31.09 -31.20 -39.32
CA THR A 287 -31.58 -30.70 -38.05
C THR A 287 -30.74 -31.32 -36.92
N PRO A 288 -30.23 -30.52 -35.95
CA PRO A 288 -29.43 -31.07 -34.86
C PRO A 288 -30.24 -32.10 -34.07
N THR A 289 -29.69 -33.31 -33.98
CA THR A 289 -30.24 -34.38 -33.16
C THR A 289 -30.29 -33.92 -31.71
N VAL A 290 -31.49 -33.90 -31.13
CA VAL A 290 -31.72 -33.62 -29.71
C VAL A 290 -30.97 -34.68 -28.90
N THR A 291 -29.85 -34.29 -28.29
CA THR A 291 -29.18 -35.09 -27.29
C THR A 291 -30.10 -35.20 -26.07
N THR A 292 -30.37 -36.44 -25.68
CA THR A 292 -31.11 -36.80 -24.47
C THR A 292 -30.57 -36.03 -23.26
N PRO A 293 -31.44 -35.44 -22.42
CA PRO A 293 -31.01 -34.68 -21.25
C PRO A 293 -30.19 -35.59 -20.33
N THR A 294 -29.01 -35.11 -19.96
CA THR A 294 -28.18 -35.71 -18.91
C THR A 294 -29.03 -35.86 -17.64
N PRO A 295 -29.04 -37.04 -16.98
CA PRO A 295 -29.87 -37.26 -15.81
C PRO A 295 -29.57 -36.21 -14.74
N THR A 296 -30.61 -35.51 -14.31
CA THR A 296 -30.57 -34.58 -13.18
C THR A 296 -30.07 -35.36 -11.95
N PRO A 297 -29.06 -34.85 -11.21
CA PRO A 297 -28.57 -35.53 -10.03
C PRO A 297 -29.73 -35.73 -9.05
N THR A 298 -29.98 -36.99 -8.70
CA THR A 298 -30.95 -37.37 -7.68
C THR A 298 -30.60 -36.65 -6.39
N VAL A 299 -31.50 -35.80 -5.91
CA VAL A 299 -31.39 -35.15 -4.60
C VAL A 299 -31.30 -36.25 -3.56
N THR A 300 -30.10 -36.47 -3.02
CA THR A 300 -29.91 -37.30 -1.84
C THR A 300 -30.61 -36.60 -0.69
N THR A 301 -31.59 -37.29 -0.12
CA THR A 301 -32.26 -36.90 1.13
C THR A 301 -31.22 -36.48 2.16
N PRO A 302 -31.37 -35.30 2.79
CA PRO A 302 -30.44 -34.84 3.80
C PRO A 302 -30.36 -35.87 4.93
N THR A 303 -29.13 -36.29 5.25
CA THR A 303 -28.81 -37.08 6.43
C THR A 303 -29.43 -36.39 7.65
N PRO A 304 -30.17 -37.09 8.53
CA PRO A 304 -30.82 -36.47 9.67
C PRO A 304 -29.79 -35.73 10.52
N THR A 305 -30.04 -34.45 10.76
CA THR A 305 -29.29 -33.61 11.69
C THR A 305 -29.23 -34.32 13.05
N PRO A 306 -28.04 -34.49 13.66
CA PRO A 306 -27.94 -35.11 14.97
C PRO A 306 -28.77 -34.32 15.97
N THR A 307 -29.74 -34.99 16.59
CA THR A 307 -30.56 -34.43 17.66
C THR A 307 -29.63 -33.99 18.78
N ILE A 308 -29.58 -32.68 19.05
CA ILE A 308 -28.87 -32.14 20.22
C ILE A 308 -29.58 -32.71 21.45
N THR A 309 -28.96 -33.69 22.10
CA THR A 309 -29.37 -34.12 23.43
C THR A 309 -29.12 -32.96 24.39
N THR A 310 -30.21 -32.42 24.92
CA THR A 310 -30.22 -31.45 26.02
C THR A 310 -29.29 -31.96 27.12
N PRO A 311 -28.26 -31.20 27.54
CA PRO A 311 -27.40 -31.64 28.63
C PRO A 311 -28.26 -31.80 29.89
N THR A 312 -28.21 -33.00 30.48
CA THR A 312 -28.79 -33.29 31.79
C THR A 312 -28.19 -32.30 32.79
N PRO A 313 -29.00 -31.57 33.58
CA PRO A 313 -28.47 -30.64 34.57
C PRO A 313 -27.73 -31.44 35.64
N THR A 314 -26.40 -31.37 35.63
CA THR A 314 -25.56 -31.90 36.69
C THR A 314 -25.70 -30.98 37.91
N ASN A 315 -26.67 -31.28 38.77
CA ASN A 315 -26.71 -30.76 40.13
C ASN A 315 -25.51 -31.31 40.90
N SER A 316 -24.42 -30.55 40.94
CA SER A 316 -23.39 -30.67 41.96
C SER A 316 -23.18 -29.29 42.55
N ILE A 317 -23.95 -29.01 43.61
CA ILE A 317 -23.66 -27.92 44.53
C ILE A 317 -22.44 -28.41 45.33
N GLN A 318 -21.23 -28.08 44.88
CA GLN A 318 -20.09 -28.13 45.78
C GLN A 318 -20.20 -26.93 46.70
N THR A 319 -20.51 -27.22 47.96
CA THR A 319 -20.40 -26.29 49.08
C THR A 319 -18.94 -25.85 49.16
N GLU A 320 -18.65 -24.64 48.69
CA GLU A 320 -17.34 -24.03 48.89
C GLU A 320 -17.09 -23.91 50.40
N THR A 321 -15.96 -24.47 50.82
CA THR A 321 -15.46 -24.34 52.18
C THR A 321 -15.04 -22.89 52.37
N PRO A 322 -15.51 -22.18 53.43
CA PRO A 322 -15.25 -20.76 53.58
C PRO A 322 -13.75 -20.47 53.61
N THR A 323 -13.31 -19.63 52.67
CA THR A 323 -11.96 -19.07 52.64
C THR A 323 -11.70 -18.36 53.97
N PRO A 324 -10.57 -18.64 54.67
CA PRO A 324 -10.29 -18.00 55.94
C PRO A 324 -10.19 -16.48 55.77
N THR A 325 -10.97 -15.76 56.59
CA THR A 325 -10.93 -14.30 56.72
C THR A 325 -9.48 -13.84 56.93
N PRO A 326 -8.97 -12.88 56.14
CA PRO A 326 -7.61 -12.38 56.34
C PRO A 326 -7.51 -11.74 57.72
N THR A 327 -6.68 -12.32 58.59
CA THR A 327 -6.29 -11.72 59.86
C THR A 327 -5.50 -10.45 59.58
N THR A 328 -6.09 -9.32 59.94
CA THR A 328 -5.44 -8.01 59.99
C THR A 328 -4.17 -8.10 60.85
N PRO A 329 -2.98 -7.76 60.33
CA PRO A 329 -1.77 -7.72 61.14
C PRO A 329 -1.91 -6.64 62.21
N THR A 330 -1.71 -7.04 63.46
CA THR A 330 -1.59 -6.16 64.63
C THR A 330 -0.52 -5.11 64.39
N PRO A 331 -0.79 -3.80 64.62
CA PRO A 331 0.22 -2.76 64.48
C PRO A 331 1.28 -2.91 65.58
N THR A 332 2.48 -3.35 65.21
CA THR A 332 3.64 -3.31 66.10
C THR A 332 4.10 -1.87 66.25
N ALA A 333 4.02 -1.36 67.46
CA ALA A 333 4.42 -0.01 67.81
C ALA A 333 5.95 0.09 68.05
N THR A 334 6.53 1.13 67.47
CA THR A 334 7.65 2.00 67.94
C THR A 334 9.13 1.57 67.83
N SER A 335 9.87 2.42 67.09
CA SER A 335 11.19 3.05 67.40
C SER A 335 12.50 2.25 67.17
N PRO A 336 13.66 2.87 66.81
CA PRO A 336 13.96 4.30 66.72
C PRO A 336 14.49 4.83 65.37
N SER A 337 14.51 6.16 65.31
CA SER A 337 15.11 7.09 64.35
C SER A 337 16.26 6.56 63.48
N PRO A 338 16.25 6.80 62.15
CA PRO A 338 17.42 6.54 61.32
C PRO A 338 18.54 7.55 61.63
N THR A 339 19.71 7.00 61.95
CA THR A 339 20.99 7.70 61.99
C THR A 339 21.33 8.21 60.58
N GLU A 340 21.64 9.50 60.46
CA GLU A 340 22.10 10.11 59.22
C GLU A 340 23.40 9.43 58.72
N PRO A 341 23.55 9.20 57.41
CA PRO A 341 24.82 8.73 56.84
C PRO A 341 25.90 9.81 56.96
N PRO A 342 27.18 9.44 57.13
CA PRO A 342 28.26 10.40 57.30
C PRO A 342 28.45 11.26 56.05
N THR A 343 28.41 12.58 56.27
CA THR A 343 28.80 13.62 55.32
C THR A 343 30.19 13.33 54.75
N GLU A 344 30.26 13.12 53.43
CA GLU A 344 31.54 13.06 52.71
C GLU A 344 32.28 14.42 52.82
N PRO A 345 33.61 14.41 52.97
CA PRO A 345 34.40 15.63 52.99
C PRO A 345 34.37 16.33 51.63
N PRO A 346 34.44 17.67 51.58
CA PRO A 346 34.36 18.43 50.35
C PRO A 346 35.52 18.08 49.42
N THR A 347 35.20 17.52 48.26
CA THR A 347 36.15 17.34 47.16
C THR A 347 36.44 18.71 46.54
N THR A 348 37.68 19.15 46.71
CA THR A 348 38.21 20.37 46.10
C THR A 348 38.20 20.24 44.58
N SER A 349 37.49 21.17 43.93
CA SER A 349 37.51 21.41 42.49
C SER A 349 38.95 21.42 41.95
N PRO A 350 39.30 20.61 40.93
CA PRO A 350 40.56 20.76 40.24
C PRO A 350 40.58 22.05 39.42
N LYS A 351 41.61 22.84 39.70
CA LYS A 351 42.07 24.02 38.95
C LYS A 351 42.33 23.65 37.48
N PRO A 352 41.81 24.38 36.49
CA PRO A 352 42.19 24.15 35.09
C PRO A 352 43.67 24.56 34.91
N THR A 353 44.47 23.61 34.44
CA THR A 353 45.84 23.86 33.98
C THR A 353 45.78 24.35 32.53
N PRO A 354 46.55 25.40 32.15
CA PRO A 354 46.64 25.88 30.78
C PRO A 354 47.46 24.90 29.93
N ASP A 355 46.91 24.44 28.81
CA ASP A 355 47.68 23.74 27.77
C ASP A 355 48.26 24.78 26.80
N ASP A 356 49.56 24.98 26.92
CA ASP A 356 50.44 25.60 25.93
C ASP A 356 50.84 24.56 24.88
N ASN A 357 50.36 24.67 23.63
CA ASN A 357 51.23 24.44 22.46
C ASN A 357 50.59 24.96 21.15
N PRO A 358 51.29 25.80 20.36
CA PRO A 358 50.73 26.40 19.15
C PRO A 358 51.10 25.64 17.87
N SER A 359 50.24 25.72 16.86
CA SER A 359 50.67 25.62 15.46
C SER A 359 49.83 26.51 14.54
N PRO A 360 50.44 27.06 13.47
CA PRO A 360 50.09 28.36 12.94
C PRO A 360 49.02 28.29 11.84
N ARG A 361 48.08 29.26 11.86
CA ARG A 361 47.17 29.55 10.73
C ARG A 361 47.35 31.02 10.30
N PRO A 362 47.29 31.33 8.99
CA PRO A 362 47.69 32.63 8.44
C PRO A 362 46.64 33.74 8.65
N PRO A 363 47.01 35.02 8.41
CA PRO A 363 46.25 36.18 8.83
C PRO A 363 45.16 36.63 7.83
N HIS A 364 44.00 36.99 8.37
CA HIS A 364 43.04 37.95 7.82
C HIS A 364 42.42 38.62 9.06
N ASP A 365 42.90 39.77 9.53
CA ASP A 365 42.76 41.13 9.00
C ASP A 365 41.30 41.61 8.89
N GLY A 366 40.88 42.37 9.90
CA GLY A 366 40.22 43.66 9.67
C GLY A 366 38.78 43.85 10.16
N GLY A 367 38.66 44.53 11.32
CA GLY A 367 37.65 45.58 11.61
C GLY A 367 36.27 45.12 12.07
N ASP A 368 35.90 45.26 13.35
CA ASP A 368 35.55 46.49 14.09
C ASP A 368 34.21 47.11 13.62
N ASP A 369 33.24 47.12 14.53
CA ASP A 369 32.45 48.29 14.97
C ASP A 369 31.05 47.90 15.46
N ASP A 370 30.94 47.83 16.79
CA ASP A 370 30.04 48.60 17.65
C ASP A 370 28.60 48.88 17.19
N GLY A 371 27.63 48.46 18.02
CA GLY A 371 26.24 48.85 17.83
C GLY A 371 25.26 48.30 18.87
N ASP A 372 25.46 48.73 20.11
CA ASP A 372 24.45 48.92 21.15
C ASP A 372 23.00 49.05 20.62
N MET A 373 22.07 48.27 21.16
CA MET A 373 20.76 48.77 21.63
C MET A 373 20.09 47.81 22.61
N SER A 374 19.80 48.40 23.76
CA SER A 374 19.17 47.88 24.96
C SER A 374 17.69 47.50 24.81
N MET A 375 17.27 46.58 25.68
CA MET A 375 15.96 46.42 26.35
C MET A 375 14.66 46.39 25.52
N VAL A 376 13.83 45.36 25.76
CA VAL A 376 12.42 45.50 26.21
C VAL A 376 11.78 44.10 26.38
N SER A 377 11.19 43.87 27.57
CA SER A 377 10.10 42.95 27.98
C SER A 377 9.89 41.66 27.16
N GLY A 378 9.92 40.45 27.73
CA GLY A 378 9.18 40.06 28.94
C GLY A 378 7.73 39.69 28.61
N ARG A 379 7.49 38.51 28.03
CA ARG A 379 6.21 37.77 28.11
C ARG A 379 6.44 36.27 27.94
N ASP A 380 5.88 35.52 28.88
CA ASP A 380 5.63 34.09 28.83
C ASP A 380 4.72 33.74 27.64
N GLU A 381 5.22 32.97 26.68
CA GLU A 381 4.38 32.26 25.73
C GLU A 381 4.90 30.82 25.55
N LEU A 382 3.95 29.90 25.67
CA LEU A 382 4.06 28.45 25.63
C LEU A 382 4.62 27.95 24.29
N PRO A 383 5.33 26.80 24.24
CA PRO A 383 5.78 26.24 22.96
C PRO A 383 4.59 25.69 22.16
N PHE A 384 4.11 26.51 21.22
CA PHE A 384 3.32 26.07 20.08
C PHE A 384 4.27 25.37 19.09
N THR A 385 4.30 24.04 19.10
CA THR A 385 5.07 23.27 18.12
C THR A 385 4.40 23.36 16.76
N GLY A 386 5.11 23.97 15.82
CA GLY A 386 4.66 24.28 14.47
C GLY A 386 4.34 23.04 13.62
N LEU A 387 3.13 23.08 13.07
CA LEU A 387 2.68 22.26 11.95
C LEU A 387 3.35 22.78 10.67
N HIS A 388 4.51 22.24 10.31
CA HIS A 388 5.12 22.52 9.00
C HIS A 388 4.40 21.72 7.92
N LEU A 389 3.48 22.40 7.25
CA LEU A 389 2.83 22.01 6.00
C LEU A 389 3.89 22.03 4.87
N VAL A 390 4.62 20.92 4.68
CA VAL A 390 5.47 20.72 3.51
C VAL A 390 4.83 19.63 2.65
N TRP A 391 3.94 20.05 1.75
CA TRP A 391 3.48 19.23 0.63
C TRP A 391 4.46 19.33 -0.56
N PRO A 392 4.50 18.31 -1.44
CA PRO A 392 5.74 17.89 -2.08
C PRO A 392 5.94 18.51 -3.47
N MET A 393 7.05 19.21 -3.64
CA MET A 393 7.57 19.63 -4.95
C MET A 393 8.20 18.46 -5.76
N ALA A 394 8.21 17.24 -5.22
CA ALA A 394 8.80 16.07 -5.88
C ALA A 394 7.93 15.50 -7.02
N ALA A 395 6.60 15.67 -6.98
CA ALA A 395 5.71 15.16 -8.02
C ALA A 395 5.78 15.96 -9.34
N LEU A 396 6.16 17.24 -9.28
CA LEU A 396 6.29 18.09 -10.48
C LEU A 396 7.53 17.79 -11.32
N ALA A 397 8.60 17.24 -10.72
CA ALA A 397 9.84 16.93 -11.44
C ALA A 397 9.69 15.72 -12.39
N ALA A 398 8.89 14.71 -12.01
CA ALA A 398 8.64 13.55 -12.86
C ALA A 398 7.76 13.88 -14.09
N ILE A 399 6.78 14.77 -13.91
CA ILE A 399 5.90 15.23 -15.01
C ILE A 399 6.70 16.07 -16.03
N ALA A 400 7.63 16.91 -15.57
CA ALA A 400 8.45 17.73 -16.46
C ALA A 400 9.43 16.91 -17.33
N LEU A 401 9.96 15.81 -16.79
CA LEU A 401 10.90 14.92 -17.52
C LEU A 401 10.17 14.07 -18.57
N GLY A 402 8.96 13.58 -18.26
CA GLY A 402 8.11 12.89 -19.24
C GLY A 402 7.71 13.78 -20.43
N LEU A 403 7.36 15.05 -20.17
CA LEU A 403 6.98 16.00 -21.22
C LEU A 403 8.16 16.41 -22.12
N THR A 404 9.37 16.53 -21.59
CA THR A 404 10.56 16.88 -22.41
C THR A 404 11.00 15.75 -23.34
N VAL A 405 10.93 14.49 -22.89
CA VAL A 405 11.23 13.32 -23.73
C VAL A 405 10.20 13.20 -24.87
N ARG A 406 8.90 13.42 -24.58
CA ARG A 406 7.83 13.40 -25.60
C ARG A 406 7.94 14.55 -26.61
N TYR A 407 8.40 15.72 -26.17
CA TYR A 407 8.66 16.86 -27.06
C TYR A 407 9.86 16.64 -27.98
N MET A 408 10.91 15.94 -27.53
CA MET A 408 12.05 15.59 -28.39
C MET A 408 11.76 14.45 -29.37
N ALA A 409 10.90 13.49 -29.00
CA ALA A 409 10.51 12.38 -29.88
C ALA A 409 9.60 12.82 -31.05
N ARG A 410 8.79 13.88 -30.88
CA ARG A 410 7.95 14.45 -31.96
C ARG A 410 8.70 15.36 -32.94
N ARG A 411 9.96 15.70 -32.66
CA ARG A 411 10.74 16.67 -33.45
C ARG A 411 11.82 16.03 -34.32
N ARG A 412 11.89 14.70 -34.33
CA ARG A 412 12.58 13.89 -35.34
C ARG A 412 11.53 13.24 -36.22
#